data_AF-D3S4V4-F1
#
_entry.id   AF-D3S4V4-F1
#
_cell.length_a   1.000
_cell.length_b   1.000
_cell.length_c   1.000
_cell.angle_alpha   90.00
_cell.angle_beta   90.00
_cell.angle_gamma   90.00
#
_symmetry.space_group_name_H-M   'P 1'
#
loop_
_entity.id
_entity.type
_entity.pdbx_description
1 polymer ?
#
loop_
_entity_poly.entity_id
_entity_poly.type
_entity_poly.pdbx_seq_one_letter_code
_entity_poly.pdbx_strand_id
1 'polypeptide(L)'
;MEWEITFEGITYKCINCAYCCSCESWRIYLNYFDVLKLKDYEYAIERCEGEFKYRLKVNEKGCVLLNNNNLCRVHLEKGYEFKPLMCRIFPFSCMVKWDGTPLLIIKHYCKGIKKGDIDKKVVNEAIELIKELYFDMFEEIIENGMEHSSKTEIFENFRVDWEDREEFGRYIFSSKTFDELSERCKEIFESNINKLNLKELSEIKNNLQKYNTKENEEEILRYLLELNRREHFRKLPFYKEVNKLLNIGNYLTKYKNIFEGEGDVDKKLFLK
;
A
#
# COMPACT_ATOMS: atom_id res chain seq x y z
N MET A 1 12.92 10.60 -13.55
CA MET A 1 11.72 10.71 -12.70
C MET A 1 12.06 10.15 -11.33
N GLU A 2 11.92 10.97 -10.30
CA GLU A 2 12.16 10.58 -8.91
C GLU A 2 10.96 9.77 -8.39
N TRP A 3 11.20 8.77 -7.55
CA TRP A 3 10.17 7.93 -6.93
C TRP A 3 10.19 8.15 -5.43
N GLU A 4 9.02 8.29 -4.81
CA GLU A 4 8.90 8.33 -3.35
C GLU A 4 8.57 6.93 -2.81
N ILE A 5 9.39 6.46 -1.86
CA ILE A 5 9.15 5.18 -1.17
C ILE A 5 8.31 5.45 0.08
N THR A 6 7.13 4.84 0.13
CA THR A 6 6.14 5.16 1.19
C THR A 6 6.39 4.41 2.50
N PHE A 7 7.16 3.31 2.45
CA PHE A 7 7.38 2.41 3.56
C PHE A 7 8.84 2.46 4.06
N GLU A 8 9.01 2.24 5.36
CA GLU A 8 10.29 2.20 6.06
C GLU A 8 10.21 1.18 7.20
N GLY A 9 11.35 0.63 7.64
CA GLY A 9 11.42 -0.31 8.76
C GLY A 9 10.83 -1.70 8.47
N ILE A 10 10.47 -1.97 7.22
CA ILE A 10 9.96 -3.26 6.76
C ILE A 10 10.74 -3.80 5.55
N THR A 11 10.78 -5.12 5.46
CA THR A 11 11.44 -5.86 4.38
C THR A 11 10.54 -6.98 3.88
N TYR A 12 10.86 -7.50 2.69
CA TYR A 12 10.07 -8.54 2.03
C TYR A 12 10.94 -9.74 1.68
N LYS A 13 10.43 -10.94 1.96
CA LYS A 13 10.94 -12.20 1.40
C LYS A 13 9.77 -13.10 1.05
N CYS A 14 9.70 -13.57 -0.20
CA CYS A 14 8.71 -14.56 -0.58
C CYS A 14 8.90 -15.85 0.23
N ILE A 15 7.83 -16.32 0.86
CA ILE A 15 7.81 -17.56 1.68
C ILE A 15 7.05 -18.70 1.00
N ASN A 16 6.77 -18.61 -0.31
CA ASN A 16 6.08 -19.62 -1.11
C ASN A 16 4.70 -20.06 -0.54
N CYS A 17 3.98 -19.15 0.11
CA CYS A 17 2.69 -19.46 0.73
C CYS A 17 1.49 -19.53 -0.24
N ALA A 18 1.71 -19.35 -1.55
CA ALA A 18 0.71 -19.20 -2.61
C ALA A 18 -0.35 -18.10 -2.45
N TYR A 19 -0.42 -17.39 -1.32
CA TYR A 19 -1.46 -16.41 -1.05
C TYR A 19 -1.61 -15.36 -2.15
N CYS A 20 -0.52 -14.77 -2.66
CA CYS A 20 -0.60 -13.79 -3.74
C CYS A 20 -1.05 -14.40 -5.08
N CYS A 21 -0.79 -15.70 -5.29
CA CYS A 21 -1.24 -16.43 -6.45
C CYS A 21 -2.70 -16.89 -6.34
N SER A 22 -3.26 -16.93 -5.12
CA SER A 22 -4.63 -17.36 -4.86
C SER A 22 -5.54 -16.23 -4.34
N CYS A 23 -5.04 -15.01 -4.27
CA CYS A 23 -5.79 -13.86 -3.77
C CYS A 23 -6.93 -13.56 -4.76
N GLU A 24 -8.18 -13.74 -4.31
CA GLU A 24 -9.38 -13.61 -5.14
C GLU A 24 -9.50 -12.24 -5.83
N SER A 25 -8.92 -11.20 -5.23
CA SER A 25 -8.92 -9.83 -5.75
C SER A 25 -7.56 -9.38 -6.29
N TRP A 26 -6.56 -10.27 -6.36
CA TRP A 26 -5.33 -10.05 -7.13
C TRP A 26 -5.47 -10.68 -8.52
N ARG A 27 -6.01 -9.92 -9.47
CA ARG A 27 -6.03 -10.31 -10.88
C ARG A 27 -4.65 -10.05 -11.48
N ILE A 28 -3.99 -11.10 -11.97
CA ILE A 28 -2.67 -11.00 -12.59
C ILE A 28 -2.90 -10.67 -14.07
N TYR A 29 -2.95 -9.38 -14.38
CA TYR A 29 -3.00 -8.89 -15.75
C TYR A 29 -1.66 -9.10 -16.46
N LEU A 30 -1.73 -9.21 -17.77
CA LEU A 30 -0.60 -9.52 -18.64
C LEU A 30 -0.45 -8.42 -19.67
N ASN A 31 0.76 -7.84 -19.76
CA ASN A 31 1.10 -6.98 -20.89
C ASN A 31 1.39 -7.82 -22.14
N TYR A 32 1.66 -7.15 -23.26
CA TYR A 32 1.96 -7.80 -24.53
C TYR A 32 3.13 -8.82 -24.42
N PHE A 33 4.22 -8.43 -23.75
CA PHE A 33 5.39 -9.29 -23.60
C PHE A 33 5.15 -10.50 -22.69
N ASP A 34 4.34 -10.35 -21.63
CA ASP A 34 3.95 -11.45 -20.76
C ASP A 34 3.15 -12.51 -21.53
N VAL A 35 2.24 -12.10 -22.41
CA VAL A 35 1.48 -13.03 -23.28
C VAL A 35 2.44 -13.81 -24.19
N LEU A 36 3.43 -13.14 -24.80
CA LEU A 36 4.44 -13.80 -25.64
C LEU A 36 5.31 -14.79 -24.84
N LYS A 37 5.76 -14.41 -23.63
CA LYS A 37 6.53 -15.29 -22.72
C LYS A 37 5.74 -16.55 -22.35
N LEU A 38 4.41 -16.43 -22.25
CA LEU A 38 3.49 -17.47 -21.84
C LEU A 38 2.82 -18.23 -22.99
N LYS A 39 3.34 -18.19 -24.22
CA LYS A 39 2.77 -18.93 -25.37
C LYS A 39 2.54 -20.43 -25.14
N ASP A 40 3.42 -21.09 -24.36
CA ASP A 40 3.27 -22.52 -24.04
C ASP A 40 2.24 -22.77 -22.92
N TYR A 41 1.64 -21.70 -22.39
CA TYR A 41 0.65 -21.68 -21.31
C TYR A 41 -0.63 -20.94 -21.73
N GLU A 42 -0.95 -20.86 -23.02
CA GLU A 42 -2.16 -20.18 -23.51
C GLU A 42 -3.45 -20.65 -22.83
N TYR A 43 -3.53 -21.93 -22.45
CA TYR A 43 -4.66 -22.47 -21.69
C TYR A 43 -4.91 -21.75 -20.36
N ALA A 44 -3.89 -21.10 -19.79
CA ALA A 44 -3.93 -20.36 -18.54
C ALA A 44 -4.25 -18.87 -18.71
N ILE A 45 -4.41 -18.38 -19.94
CA ILE A 45 -4.67 -16.97 -20.24
C ILE A 45 -6.13 -16.80 -20.64
N GLU A 46 -6.78 -15.74 -20.14
CA GLU A 46 -8.11 -15.32 -20.56
C GLU A 46 -8.13 -13.84 -20.95
N ARG A 47 -9.09 -13.49 -21.81
CA ARG A 47 -9.36 -12.08 -22.16
C ARG A 47 -10.10 -11.39 -21.02
N CYS A 48 -9.83 -10.11 -20.83
CA CYS A 48 -10.55 -9.26 -19.90
C CYS A 48 -10.76 -7.86 -20.49
N GLU A 49 -11.71 -7.14 -19.90
CA GLU A 49 -11.94 -5.73 -20.17
C GLU A 49 -10.97 -4.86 -19.34
N GLY A 50 -10.75 -3.63 -19.78
CA GLY A 50 -9.84 -2.67 -19.15
C GLY A 50 -8.57 -2.38 -19.97
N GLU A 51 -7.59 -1.80 -19.28
CA GLU A 51 -6.28 -1.42 -19.82
C GLU A 51 -5.53 -2.63 -20.39
N PHE A 52 -5.37 -3.67 -19.55
CA PHE A 52 -4.82 -4.94 -19.97
C PHE A 52 -5.89 -5.82 -20.63
N LYS A 53 -5.60 -6.32 -21.83
CA LYS A 53 -6.52 -7.17 -22.60
C LYS A 53 -6.52 -8.64 -22.17
N TYR A 54 -5.52 -9.04 -21.39
CA TYR A 54 -5.32 -10.41 -20.95
C TYR A 54 -4.97 -10.47 -19.46
N ARG A 55 -5.37 -11.57 -18.83
CA ARG A 55 -4.98 -11.92 -17.47
C ARG A 55 -4.83 -13.43 -17.31
N LEU A 56 -4.17 -13.85 -16.24
CA LEU A 56 -4.15 -15.27 -15.86
C LEU A 56 -5.51 -15.70 -15.30
N LYS A 57 -5.93 -16.89 -15.72
CA LYS A 57 -7.11 -17.57 -15.18
C LYS A 57 -6.89 -17.93 -13.72
N VAL A 58 -7.98 -17.85 -12.97
CA VAL A 58 -8.06 -18.32 -11.58
C VAL A 58 -9.15 -19.37 -11.45
N ASN A 59 -8.97 -20.29 -10.50
CA ASN A 59 -9.98 -21.25 -10.05
C ASN A 59 -10.12 -21.17 -8.52
N GLU A 60 -10.87 -22.09 -7.92
CA GLU A 60 -11.10 -22.16 -6.47
C GLU A 60 -9.80 -22.29 -5.64
N LYS A 61 -8.72 -22.78 -6.25
CA LYS A 61 -7.40 -22.93 -5.61
C LYS A 61 -6.45 -21.77 -5.94
N GLY A 62 -6.90 -20.77 -6.71
CA GLY A 62 -6.09 -19.64 -7.17
C GLY A 62 -5.67 -19.73 -8.64
N CYS A 63 -4.52 -19.15 -8.97
CA CYS A 63 -3.96 -19.15 -10.31
C CYS A 63 -3.81 -20.58 -10.84
N VAL A 64 -4.30 -20.82 -12.07
CA VAL A 64 -4.28 -22.16 -12.70
C VAL A 64 -2.87 -22.70 -12.96
N LEU A 65 -1.84 -21.85 -12.89
CA LEU A 65 -0.43 -22.21 -13.03
C LEU A 65 0.21 -22.69 -11.72
N LEU A 66 -0.53 -22.73 -10.61
CA LEU A 66 -0.08 -23.37 -9.38
C LEU A 66 -0.14 -24.90 -9.52
N ASN A 67 0.89 -25.59 -9.01
CA ASN A 67 0.86 -27.04 -8.84
C ASN A 67 0.30 -27.42 -7.45
N ASN A 68 0.19 -28.73 -7.19
CA ASN A 68 -0.34 -29.26 -5.93
C ASN A 68 0.51 -28.89 -4.70
N ASN A 69 1.75 -28.44 -4.90
CA ASN A 69 2.68 -28.00 -3.85
C ASN A 69 2.74 -26.48 -3.73
N ASN A 70 1.76 -25.73 -4.27
CA ASN A 70 1.70 -24.27 -4.24
C ASN A 70 2.88 -23.57 -4.96
N LEU A 71 3.55 -24.28 -5.87
CA LEU A 71 4.64 -23.75 -6.68
C LEU A 71 4.14 -23.37 -8.08
N CYS A 72 4.68 -22.28 -8.61
CA CYS A 72 4.35 -21.79 -9.95
C CYS A 72 5.05 -22.64 -11.02
N ARG A 73 4.27 -23.26 -11.92
CA ARG A 73 4.79 -24.08 -13.03
C ARG A 73 5.76 -23.32 -13.93
N VAL A 74 5.41 -22.09 -14.31
CA VAL A 74 6.27 -21.22 -15.15
C VAL A 74 7.65 -21.03 -14.52
N HIS A 75 7.69 -20.78 -13.21
CA HIS A 75 8.96 -20.62 -12.49
C HIS A 75 9.75 -21.93 -12.44
N LEU A 76 9.09 -23.06 -12.16
CA LEU A 76 9.76 -24.36 -12.10
C LEU A 76 10.31 -24.80 -13.45
N GLU A 77 9.57 -24.56 -14.53
CA GLU A 77 9.90 -25.07 -15.86
C GLU A 77 10.82 -24.12 -16.64
N LYS A 78 10.67 -22.80 -16.46
CA LYS A 78 11.39 -21.78 -17.25
C LYS A 78 12.21 -20.79 -16.43
N GLY A 79 12.11 -20.79 -15.10
CA GLY A 79 12.83 -19.88 -14.21
C GLY A 79 12.06 -18.62 -13.83
N TYR A 80 12.58 -17.88 -12.85
CA TYR A 80 11.91 -16.71 -12.24
C TYR A 80 11.60 -15.62 -13.25
N GLU A 81 12.51 -15.37 -14.19
CA GLU A 81 12.39 -14.31 -15.21
C GLU A 81 11.19 -14.48 -16.16
N PHE A 82 10.70 -15.72 -16.32
CA PHE A 82 9.54 -16.03 -17.17
C PHE A 82 8.20 -15.79 -16.47
N LYS A 83 8.19 -15.52 -15.17
CA LYS A 83 6.96 -15.12 -14.48
C LYS A 83 6.46 -13.78 -15.05
N PRO A 84 5.14 -13.59 -15.15
CA PRO A 84 4.57 -12.30 -15.50
C PRO A 84 5.10 -11.16 -14.63
N LEU A 85 5.18 -9.96 -15.19
CA LEU A 85 5.68 -8.78 -14.47
C LEU A 85 4.91 -8.54 -13.18
N MET A 86 3.57 -8.58 -13.21
CA MET A 86 2.75 -8.42 -12.00
C MET A 86 3.06 -9.45 -10.90
N CYS A 87 3.46 -10.68 -11.27
CA CYS A 87 3.87 -11.70 -10.30
C CYS A 87 5.22 -11.38 -9.66
N ARG A 88 6.13 -10.75 -10.41
CA ARG A 88 7.48 -10.35 -9.94
C ARG A 88 7.45 -9.07 -9.13
N ILE A 89 6.53 -8.16 -9.46
CA ILE A 89 6.32 -6.88 -8.77
C ILE A 89 5.75 -7.11 -7.36
N PHE A 90 4.88 -8.11 -7.17
CA PHE A 90 4.25 -8.35 -5.88
C PHE A 90 5.28 -8.60 -4.75
N PRO A 91 5.21 -7.92 -3.59
CA PRO A 91 4.05 -7.18 -3.04
C PRO A 91 4.06 -5.68 -3.31
N PHE A 92 4.95 -5.19 -4.15
CA PHE A 92 5.02 -3.78 -4.49
C PHE A 92 3.89 -3.38 -5.45
N SER A 93 3.64 -2.07 -5.53
CA SER A 93 2.72 -1.47 -6.49
C SER A 93 3.06 0.00 -6.65
N CYS A 94 2.52 0.61 -7.69
CA CYS A 94 2.58 2.05 -7.89
C CYS A 94 1.28 2.71 -7.40
N MET A 95 1.40 3.89 -6.80
CA MET A 95 0.37 4.92 -6.79
C MET A 95 0.96 6.20 -7.36
N VAL A 96 0.14 7.21 -7.58
CA VAL A 96 0.59 8.53 -8.05
C VAL A 96 0.25 9.55 -6.97
N LYS A 97 1.22 10.40 -6.65
CA LYS A 97 1.06 11.54 -5.76
C LYS A 97 0.33 12.68 -6.48
N TRP A 98 -0.25 13.61 -5.73
CA TRP A 98 -0.95 14.79 -6.25
C TRP A 98 -0.11 15.61 -7.26
N ASP A 99 1.21 15.63 -7.13
CA ASP A 99 2.15 16.34 -8.01
C ASP A 99 2.66 15.49 -9.20
N GLY A 100 2.20 14.25 -9.31
CA GLY A 100 2.60 13.31 -10.36
C GLY A 100 3.79 12.44 -9.98
N THR A 101 4.37 12.63 -8.80
CA THR A 101 5.47 11.78 -8.33
C THR A 101 4.97 10.34 -8.14
N PRO A 102 5.59 9.33 -8.78
CA PRO A 102 5.25 7.94 -8.54
C PRO A 102 5.62 7.52 -7.12
N LEU A 103 4.68 6.84 -6.47
CA LEU A 103 4.82 6.30 -5.13
C LEU A 103 5.03 4.79 -5.21
N LEU A 104 6.17 4.29 -4.69
CA LEU A 104 6.31 2.87 -4.44
C LEU A 104 5.63 2.53 -3.11
N ILE A 105 4.60 1.70 -3.20
CA ILE A 105 3.89 1.17 -2.04
C ILE A 105 4.17 -0.32 -1.86
N ILE A 106 3.89 -0.83 -0.67
CA ILE A 106 3.95 -2.25 -0.37
C ILE A 106 2.60 -2.73 0.19
N LYS A 107 2.19 -3.94 -0.22
CA LYS A 107 0.92 -4.53 0.17
C LYS A 107 1.08 -5.40 1.40
N HIS A 108 0.71 -4.86 2.56
CA HIS A 108 0.87 -5.48 3.90
C HIS A 108 0.13 -6.79 4.08
N TYR A 109 -0.83 -7.10 3.20
CA TYR A 109 -1.47 -8.40 3.20
C TYR A 109 -0.56 -9.55 2.71
N CYS A 110 0.65 -9.24 2.24
CA CYS A 110 1.67 -10.24 1.95
C CYS A 110 2.27 -10.81 3.23
N LYS A 111 2.14 -12.12 3.43
CA LYS A 111 2.73 -12.86 4.56
C LYS A 111 4.27 -12.89 4.58
N GLY A 112 4.92 -12.41 3.52
CA GLY A 112 6.38 -12.31 3.42
C GLY A 112 6.96 -11.01 3.98
N ILE A 113 6.11 -10.08 4.42
CA ILE A 113 6.52 -8.82 5.05
C ILE A 113 6.89 -9.06 6.50
N LYS A 114 7.95 -8.39 6.93
CA LYS A 114 8.48 -8.46 8.29
C LYS A 114 9.24 -7.18 8.62
N LYS A 115 9.48 -6.93 9.89
CA LYS A 115 10.34 -5.85 10.38
C LYS A 115 11.78 -5.99 9.85
N GLY A 116 12.40 -4.87 9.50
CA GLY A 116 13.79 -4.77 9.05
C GLY A 116 13.92 -3.89 7.81
N ASP A 117 15.13 -3.60 7.34
CA ASP A 117 15.32 -2.72 6.18
C ASP A 117 15.22 -3.46 4.86
N ILE A 118 14.61 -2.81 3.87
CA ILE A 118 14.58 -3.30 2.49
C ILE A 118 15.88 -2.96 1.77
N ASP A 119 16.41 -3.91 0.98
CA ASP A 119 17.56 -3.65 0.13
C ASP A 119 17.16 -2.69 -1.02
N LYS A 120 17.97 -1.65 -1.23
CA LYS A 120 17.81 -0.70 -2.34
C LYS A 120 17.75 -1.40 -3.71
N LYS A 121 18.44 -2.54 -3.87
CA LYS A 121 18.36 -3.34 -5.10
C LYS A 121 16.96 -3.87 -5.37
N VAL A 122 16.25 -4.32 -4.32
CA VAL A 122 14.87 -4.81 -4.42
C VAL A 122 13.93 -3.66 -4.79
N VAL A 123 14.11 -2.48 -4.19
CA VAL A 123 13.35 -1.27 -4.51
C VAL A 123 13.55 -0.87 -5.98
N ASN A 124 14.80 -0.82 -6.43
CA ASN A 124 15.13 -0.47 -7.81
C ASN A 124 14.56 -1.49 -8.81
N GLU A 125 14.69 -2.78 -8.53
CA GLU A 125 14.11 -3.83 -9.39
C GLU A 125 12.58 -3.68 -9.47
N ALA A 126 11.90 -3.46 -8.35
CA ALA A 126 10.44 -3.27 -8.34
C ALA A 126 10.01 -2.06 -9.19
N ILE A 127 10.73 -0.95 -9.09
CA ILE A 127 10.47 0.26 -9.89
C ILE A 127 10.64 -0.02 -11.39
N GLU A 128 11.72 -0.68 -11.79
CA GLU A 128 11.95 -1.00 -13.20
C GLU A 128 10.90 -1.97 -13.76
N LEU A 129 10.51 -2.98 -12.99
CA LEU A 129 9.44 -3.89 -13.38
C LEU A 129 8.09 -3.18 -13.53
N ILE A 130 7.78 -2.21 -12.66
CA ILE A 130 6.56 -1.41 -12.76
C ILE A 130 6.58 -0.54 -14.03
N LYS A 131 7.71 0.11 -14.33
CA LYS A 131 7.86 0.86 -15.58
C LYS A 131 7.70 -0.04 -16.80
N GLU A 132 8.25 -1.25 -16.80
CA GLU A 132 8.08 -2.22 -17.88
C GLU A 132 6.62 -2.68 -18.01
N LEU A 133 5.93 -2.91 -16.88
CA LEU A 133 4.52 -3.32 -16.87
C LEU A 133 3.63 -2.29 -17.55
N TYR A 134 3.90 -1.01 -17.31
CA TYR A 134 3.12 0.13 -17.81
C TYR A 134 3.82 0.90 -18.94
N PHE A 135 4.79 0.32 -19.64
CA PHE A 135 5.71 1.05 -20.53
C PHE A 135 5.06 2.13 -21.42
N ASP A 136 4.00 1.79 -22.15
CA ASP A 136 3.31 2.73 -23.06
C ASP A 136 2.23 3.59 -22.38
N MET A 137 1.91 3.31 -21.11
CA MET A 137 0.79 3.90 -20.37
C MET A 137 1.24 4.67 -19.12
N PHE A 138 2.53 4.64 -18.78
CA PHE A 138 3.00 5.12 -17.50
C PHE A 138 2.84 6.64 -17.36
N GLU A 139 3.07 7.39 -18.44
CA GLU A 139 2.83 8.83 -18.48
C GLU A 139 1.35 9.16 -18.30
N GLU A 140 0.46 8.46 -19.01
CA GLU A 140 -1.00 8.62 -18.87
C GLU A 140 -1.47 8.30 -17.44
N ILE A 141 -0.93 7.26 -16.80
CA ILE A 141 -1.22 6.93 -15.41
C ILE A 141 -0.82 8.05 -14.47
N ILE A 142 0.35 8.67 -14.71
CA ILE A 142 0.82 9.82 -13.92
C ILE A 142 -0.11 11.00 -14.11
N GLU A 143 -0.37 11.40 -15.36
CA GLU A 143 -1.22 12.55 -15.67
C GLU A 143 -2.64 12.40 -15.06
N ASN A 144 -3.22 11.20 -15.15
CA ASN A 144 -4.54 10.91 -14.59
C ASN A 144 -4.55 10.86 -13.05
N GLY A 145 -3.41 10.61 -12.42
CA GLY A 145 -3.26 10.58 -10.97
C GLY A 145 -2.98 11.95 -10.33
N MET A 146 -2.59 12.93 -11.13
CA MET A 146 -2.25 14.28 -10.67
C MET A 146 -3.48 15.09 -10.29
N GLU A 147 -3.33 15.94 -9.27
CA GLU A 147 -4.33 16.91 -8.90
C GLU A 147 -4.09 18.21 -9.69
N HIS A 148 -5.11 18.70 -10.38
CA HIS A 148 -5.00 19.93 -11.18
C HIS A 148 -5.17 21.21 -10.35
N SER A 149 -5.65 21.10 -9.11
CA SER A 149 -5.73 22.23 -8.19
C SER A 149 -4.45 22.34 -7.37
N SER A 150 -3.87 23.53 -7.30
CA SER A 150 -2.74 23.80 -6.39
C SER A 150 -3.12 23.74 -4.91
N LYS A 151 -4.42 23.72 -4.59
CA LYS A 151 -4.94 23.79 -3.22
C LYS A 151 -5.80 22.61 -2.83
N THR A 152 -5.77 22.29 -1.56
CA THR A 152 -6.47 21.16 -0.94
C THR A 152 -7.15 21.60 0.35
N GLU A 153 -8.15 20.85 0.80
CA GLU A 153 -8.94 21.19 1.97
C GLU A 153 -8.31 20.63 3.26
N ILE A 154 -8.11 21.51 4.25
CA ILE A 154 -7.85 21.07 5.62
C ILE A 154 -9.17 20.84 6.35
N PHE A 155 -10.10 21.80 6.21
CA PHE A 155 -11.47 21.79 6.75
C PHE A 155 -12.45 22.28 5.70
N GLU A 156 -13.75 22.13 5.98
CA GLU A 156 -14.81 22.75 5.19
C GLU A 156 -14.54 24.26 5.04
N ASN A 157 -14.27 24.69 3.80
CA ASN A 157 -13.94 26.07 3.39
C ASN A 157 -12.57 26.62 3.80
N PHE A 158 -11.66 25.83 4.40
CA PHE A 158 -10.28 26.25 4.65
C PHE A 158 -9.30 25.43 3.79
N ARG A 159 -8.60 26.12 2.88
CA ARG A 159 -7.73 25.52 1.88
C ARG A 159 -6.28 25.98 2.05
N VAL A 160 -5.36 25.05 1.87
CA VAL A 160 -3.91 25.29 1.88
C VAL A 160 -3.29 24.72 0.60
N ASP A 161 -2.02 25.01 0.36
CA ASP A 161 -1.29 24.38 -0.74
C ASP A 161 -0.96 22.92 -0.40
N TRP A 162 -0.78 22.07 -1.42
CA TRP A 162 -0.58 20.64 -1.18
C TRP A 162 0.71 20.33 -0.41
N GLU A 163 1.74 21.15 -0.60
CA GLU A 163 3.02 21.10 0.10
C GLU A 163 2.83 21.31 1.60
N ASP A 164 2.07 22.34 2.00
CA ASP A 164 1.76 22.61 3.41
C ASP A 164 1.01 21.43 4.04
N ARG A 165 -0.01 20.90 3.35
CA ARG A 165 -0.77 19.73 3.83
C ARG A 165 0.14 18.52 4.03
N GLU A 166 1.08 18.31 3.12
CA GLU A 166 2.04 17.22 3.21
C GLU A 166 2.99 17.41 4.39
N GLU A 167 3.48 18.63 4.61
CA GLU A 167 4.29 18.97 5.78
C GLU A 167 3.53 18.71 7.07
N PHE A 168 2.25 19.10 7.16
CA PHE A 168 1.41 18.82 8.31
C PHE A 168 1.23 17.31 8.55
N GLY A 169 1.01 16.52 7.49
CA GLY A 169 0.92 15.07 7.57
C GLY A 169 2.22 14.44 8.09
N ARG A 170 3.36 14.80 7.49
CA ARG A 170 4.69 14.34 7.91
C ARG A 170 4.97 14.74 9.36
N TYR A 171 4.63 15.97 9.75
CA TYR A 171 4.79 16.45 11.11
C TYR A 171 3.97 15.61 12.08
N ILE A 172 2.66 15.45 11.87
CA ILE A 172 1.81 14.69 12.80
C ILE A 172 2.22 13.21 12.90
N PHE A 173 2.44 12.54 11.76
CA PHE A 173 2.62 11.08 11.77
C PHE A 173 4.07 10.62 11.95
N SER A 174 5.06 11.53 11.94
CA SER A 174 6.44 11.19 12.33
C SER A 174 6.67 11.12 13.84
N SER A 175 5.63 11.33 14.65
CA SER A 175 5.66 11.17 16.10
C SER A 175 6.12 9.78 16.53
N LYS A 176 6.77 9.71 17.70
CA LYS A 176 7.27 8.47 18.32
C LYS A 176 6.29 7.89 19.33
N THR A 177 5.35 8.69 19.83
CA THR A 177 4.29 8.27 20.76
C THR A 177 2.95 8.87 20.39
N PHE A 178 1.84 8.28 20.86
CA PHE A 178 0.51 8.85 20.71
C PHE A 178 0.29 10.10 21.58
N ASP A 179 1.11 10.31 22.61
CA ASP A 179 1.17 11.59 23.33
C ASP A 179 1.68 12.70 22.41
N GLU A 180 2.83 12.49 21.79
CA GLU A 180 3.43 13.44 20.86
C GLU A 180 2.52 13.68 19.65
N LEU A 181 1.92 12.63 19.08
CA LEU A 181 0.96 12.77 17.98
C LEU A 181 -0.22 13.65 18.40
N SER A 182 -0.73 13.47 19.63
CA SER A 182 -1.80 14.30 20.16
C SER A 182 -1.43 15.77 20.28
N GLU A 183 -0.19 16.08 20.69
CA GLU A 183 0.32 17.44 20.81
C GLU A 183 0.44 18.09 19.43
N ARG A 184 1.06 17.39 18.47
CA ARG A 184 1.18 17.87 17.08
C ARG A 184 -0.17 18.07 16.40
N CYS A 185 -1.17 17.21 16.68
CA CYS A 185 -2.54 17.45 16.23
C CYS A 185 -3.13 18.74 16.82
N LYS A 186 -2.87 19.06 18.10
CA LYS A 186 -3.38 20.31 18.71
C LYS A 186 -2.73 21.54 18.10
N GLU A 187 -1.45 21.46 17.78
CA GLU A 187 -0.70 22.56 17.13
C GLU A 187 -1.22 22.85 15.73
N ILE A 188 -1.47 21.82 14.91
CA ILE A 188 -1.95 22.03 13.54
C ILE A 188 -3.42 22.43 13.48
N PHE A 189 -4.25 21.87 14.37
CA PHE A 189 -5.71 22.05 14.31
C PHE A 189 -6.22 23.17 15.22
N GLU A 190 -5.43 23.66 16.18
CA GLU A 190 -5.71 24.75 17.12
C GLU A 190 -7.19 24.83 17.56
N SER A 191 -7.90 25.88 17.11
CA SER A 191 -9.31 26.16 17.43
C SER A 191 -10.30 25.16 16.82
N ASN A 192 -9.88 24.38 15.84
CA ASN A 192 -10.66 23.35 15.15
C ASN A 192 -10.36 21.93 15.66
N ILE A 193 -9.65 21.80 16.79
CA ILE A 193 -9.32 20.51 17.40
C ILE A 193 -10.55 19.64 17.70
N ASN A 194 -11.72 20.27 17.91
CA ASN A 194 -13.01 19.60 18.10
C ASN A 194 -13.49 18.81 16.88
N LYS A 195 -12.95 19.07 15.69
CA LYS A 195 -13.20 18.28 14.46
C LYS A 195 -12.43 16.96 14.46
N LEU A 196 -11.38 16.84 15.28
CA LEU A 196 -10.64 15.59 15.43
C LEU A 196 -11.29 14.70 16.50
N ASN A 197 -11.33 13.40 16.23
CA ASN A 197 -11.80 12.40 17.18
C ASN A 197 -10.69 12.07 18.19
N LEU A 198 -10.26 13.06 18.98
CA LEU A 198 -9.19 12.87 19.98
C LEU A 198 -9.55 11.85 21.07
N LYS A 199 -10.83 11.49 21.22
CA LYS A 199 -11.25 10.38 22.08
C LYS A 199 -10.59 9.07 21.65
N GLU A 200 -10.38 8.86 20.35
CA GLU A 200 -9.65 7.70 19.82
C GLU A 200 -8.23 7.62 20.39
N LEU A 201 -7.55 8.74 20.63
CA LEU A 201 -6.21 8.72 21.21
C LEU A 201 -6.21 8.22 22.66
N SER A 202 -7.22 8.62 23.44
CA SER A 202 -7.39 8.06 24.79
C SER A 202 -7.75 6.59 24.75
N GLU A 203 -8.57 6.16 23.79
CA GLU A 203 -8.92 4.76 23.60
C GLU A 203 -7.74 3.92 23.14
N ILE A 204 -6.90 4.41 22.22
CA ILE A 204 -5.68 3.77 21.77
C ILE A 204 -4.78 3.46 22.96
N LYS A 205 -4.51 4.44 23.82
CA LYS A 205 -3.66 4.26 25.01
C LYS A 205 -4.24 3.23 25.96
N ASN A 206 -5.54 3.29 26.21
CA ASN A 206 -6.24 2.33 27.05
C ASN A 206 -6.19 0.92 26.45
N ASN A 207 -6.36 0.80 25.13
CA ASN A 207 -6.35 -0.48 24.43
C ASN A 207 -4.95 -1.10 24.36
N LEU A 208 -3.90 -0.30 24.15
CA LEU A 208 -2.51 -0.76 24.22
C LEU A 208 -2.18 -1.39 25.58
N GLN A 209 -2.69 -0.81 26.67
CA GLN A 209 -2.57 -1.39 28.01
C GLN A 209 -3.46 -2.64 28.16
N LYS A 210 -4.75 -2.53 27.81
CA LYS A 210 -5.75 -3.60 27.95
C LYS A 210 -5.36 -4.88 27.20
N TYR A 211 -4.82 -4.76 26.00
CA TYR A 211 -4.40 -5.90 25.18
C TYR A 211 -2.96 -6.31 25.42
N ASN A 212 -2.23 -5.61 26.29
CA ASN A 212 -0.81 -5.81 26.57
C ASN A 212 0.04 -5.76 25.28
N THR A 213 -0.20 -4.72 24.48
CA THR A 213 0.41 -4.47 23.15
C THR A 213 1.15 -3.13 23.10
N LYS A 214 1.57 -2.58 24.25
CA LYS A 214 2.26 -1.28 24.34
C LYS A 214 3.50 -1.20 23.44
N GLU A 215 4.21 -2.31 23.25
CA GLU A 215 5.36 -2.41 22.33
C GLU A 215 5.02 -2.16 20.86
N ASN A 216 3.74 -2.25 20.48
CA ASN A 216 3.29 -1.99 19.11
C ASN A 216 3.08 -0.51 18.79
N GLU A 217 3.18 0.39 19.78
CA GLU A 217 2.93 1.83 19.59
C GLU A 217 3.75 2.42 18.44
N GLU A 218 5.06 2.17 18.42
CA GLU A 218 5.95 2.67 17.36
C GLU A 218 5.62 2.08 15.99
N GLU A 219 5.28 0.79 15.91
CA GLU A 219 4.92 0.14 14.64
C GLU A 219 3.57 0.63 14.10
N ILE A 220 2.60 0.90 14.99
CA ILE A 220 1.34 1.52 14.57
C ILE A 220 1.63 2.90 13.96
N LEU A 221 2.40 3.74 14.64
CA LEU A 221 2.73 5.09 14.17
C LEU A 221 3.51 5.04 12.84
N ARG A 222 4.47 4.13 12.70
CA ARG A 222 5.19 3.85 11.44
C ARG A 222 4.20 3.56 10.29
N TYR A 223 3.24 2.68 10.52
CA TYR A 223 2.26 2.33 9.50
C TYR A 223 1.26 3.47 9.21
N LEU A 224 0.87 4.26 10.22
CA LEU A 224 0.03 5.45 9.98
C LEU A 224 0.74 6.50 9.11
N LEU A 225 2.04 6.72 9.33
CA LEU A 225 2.86 7.58 8.47
C LEU A 225 2.94 7.05 7.04
N GLU A 226 3.13 5.74 6.89
CA GLU A 226 3.10 5.09 5.58
C GLU A 226 1.76 5.29 4.87
N LEU A 227 0.63 5.10 5.58
CA LEU A 227 -0.71 5.30 5.02
C LEU A 227 -0.99 6.76 4.66
N ASN A 228 -0.53 7.74 5.45
CA ASN A 228 -0.64 9.17 5.15
C ASN A 228 0.05 9.56 3.82
N ARG A 229 1.09 8.82 3.43
CA ARG A 229 1.75 9.01 2.13
C ARG A 229 0.94 8.45 0.95
N ARG A 230 -0.03 7.56 1.19
CA ARG A 230 -0.81 6.91 0.13
C ARG A 230 -1.97 7.78 -0.35
N GLU A 231 -2.24 7.71 -1.65
CA GLU A 231 -3.27 8.51 -2.32
C GLU A 231 -4.69 8.29 -1.76
N HIS A 232 -5.00 7.10 -1.22
CA HIS A 232 -6.33 6.75 -0.69
C HIS A 232 -6.83 7.68 0.42
N PHE A 233 -5.90 8.32 1.14
CA PHE A 233 -6.20 9.24 2.23
C PHE A 233 -6.10 10.69 1.78
N ARG A 234 -5.31 10.99 0.75
CA ARG A 234 -5.05 12.35 0.26
C ARG A 234 -6.26 12.99 -0.43
N LYS A 235 -7.17 12.17 -0.99
CA LYS A 235 -8.45 12.63 -1.55
C LYS A 235 -9.46 13.11 -0.51
N LEU A 236 -9.18 12.90 0.78
CA LEU A 236 -10.02 13.39 1.86
C LEU A 236 -9.55 14.79 2.31
N PRO A 237 -10.48 15.66 2.78
CA PRO A 237 -10.12 16.78 3.61
C PRO A 237 -9.21 16.32 4.75
N PHE A 238 -8.14 17.08 5.05
CA PHE A 238 -7.06 16.60 5.92
C PHE A 238 -7.56 16.15 7.31
N TYR A 239 -8.53 16.85 7.92
CA TYR A 239 -9.12 16.42 9.19
C TYR A 239 -9.79 15.03 9.12
N LYS A 240 -10.43 14.70 7.97
CA LYS A 240 -11.07 13.39 7.75
C LYS A 240 -10.01 12.31 7.54
N GLU A 241 -8.92 12.63 6.85
CA GLU A 241 -7.75 11.75 6.76
C GLU A 241 -7.22 11.42 8.16
N VAL A 242 -6.92 12.45 8.98
CA VAL A 242 -6.38 12.24 10.33
C VAL A 242 -7.32 11.38 11.15
N ASN A 243 -8.62 11.67 11.16
CA ASN A 243 -9.62 10.86 11.87
C ASN A 243 -9.65 9.39 11.39
N LYS A 244 -9.57 9.16 10.08
CA LYS A 244 -9.55 7.81 9.51
C LYS A 244 -8.28 7.05 9.91
N LEU A 245 -7.14 7.72 9.93
CA LEU A 245 -5.87 7.15 10.38
C LEU A 245 -5.88 6.87 11.89
N LEU A 246 -6.45 7.74 12.72
CA LEU A 246 -6.64 7.47 14.15
C LEU A 246 -7.52 6.24 14.40
N ASN A 247 -8.62 6.10 13.66
CA ASN A 247 -9.48 4.91 13.75
C ASN A 247 -8.73 3.63 13.35
N ILE A 248 -7.85 3.71 12.33
CA ILE A 248 -6.97 2.60 11.95
C ILE A 248 -5.99 2.29 13.09
N GLY A 249 -5.37 3.31 13.69
CA GLY A 249 -4.47 3.15 14.84
C GLY A 249 -5.16 2.44 16.00
N ASN A 250 -6.38 2.86 16.35
CA ASN A 250 -7.20 2.20 17.38
C ASN A 250 -7.52 0.75 17.01
N TYR A 251 -7.91 0.50 15.76
CA TYR A 251 -8.16 -0.86 15.26
C TYR A 251 -6.94 -1.78 15.39
N LEU A 252 -5.73 -1.26 15.20
CA LEU A 252 -4.49 -2.04 15.24
C LEU A 252 -4.07 -2.43 16.67
N THR A 253 -4.47 -1.67 17.69
CA THR A 253 -4.13 -1.96 19.11
C THR A 253 -4.54 -3.35 19.59
N LYS A 254 -5.57 -3.96 18.97
CA LYS A 254 -6.08 -5.29 19.32
C LYS A 254 -5.20 -6.44 18.82
N TYR A 255 -4.25 -6.17 17.92
CA TYR A 255 -3.39 -7.19 17.35
C TYR A 255 -2.12 -7.34 18.18
N LYS A 256 -1.81 -8.58 18.58
CA LYS A 256 -0.51 -8.91 19.16
C LYS A 256 0.59 -8.80 18.11
N ASN A 257 0.38 -9.42 16.96
CA ASN A 257 1.25 -9.27 15.80
C ASN A 257 0.72 -8.12 14.92
N ILE A 258 1.39 -6.97 14.98
CA ILE A 258 0.95 -5.77 14.26
C ILE A 258 0.84 -5.98 12.75
N PHE A 259 1.76 -6.74 12.14
CA PHE A 259 1.76 -7.00 10.69
C PHE A 259 0.53 -7.78 10.21
N GLU A 260 -0.09 -8.60 11.06
CA GLU A 260 -1.39 -9.22 10.74
C GLU A 260 -2.49 -8.17 10.66
N GLY A 261 -2.47 -7.20 11.58
CA GLY A 261 -3.39 -6.07 11.59
C GLY A 261 -3.21 -5.16 10.37
N GLU A 262 -1.96 -4.83 10.03
CA GLU A 262 -1.62 -4.05 8.83
C GLU A 262 -2.12 -4.76 7.57
N GLY A 263 -1.91 -6.08 7.48
CA GLY A 263 -2.43 -6.89 6.38
C GLY A 263 -3.95 -6.87 6.30
N ASP A 264 -4.67 -6.90 7.42
CA ASP A 264 -6.12 -6.80 7.44
C ASP A 264 -6.63 -5.40 7.05
N VAL A 265 -5.91 -4.33 7.41
CA VAL A 265 -6.22 -2.96 6.99
C VAL A 265 -6.00 -2.83 5.48
N ASP A 266 -4.85 -3.25 4.96
CA ASP A 266 -4.55 -3.19 3.52
C ASP A 266 -5.56 -3.99 2.68
N LYS A 267 -6.00 -5.18 3.14
CA LYS A 267 -7.08 -5.91 2.45
C LYS A 267 -8.35 -5.09 2.35
N LYS A 268 -8.75 -4.38 3.42
CA LYS A 268 -9.95 -3.54 3.40
C LYS A 268 -9.81 -2.33 2.48
N LEU A 269 -8.58 -1.86 2.24
CA LEU A 269 -8.30 -0.75 1.35
C LEU A 269 -8.26 -1.16 -0.12
N PHE A 270 -7.72 -2.33 -0.45
CA PHE A 270 -7.50 -2.77 -1.84
C PHE A 270 -8.49 -3.79 -2.38
N LEU A 271 -9.18 -4.54 -1.51
CA LEU A 271 -9.96 -5.73 -1.90
C LEU A 271 -11.46 -5.60 -1.62
N LYS A 272 -11.93 -4.40 -1.25
CA LYS A 272 -13.33 -4.08 -1.00
C LYS A 272 -13.91 -3.18 -2.07
#